data_AF-A0A7J4PRE0-F1
#
_entry.id   AF-A0A7J4PRE0-F1
#
_cell.length_a   1.000
_cell.length_b   1.000
_cell.length_c   1.000
_cell.angle_alpha   90.00
_cell.angle_beta   90.00
_cell.angle_gamma   90.00
#
_symmetry.space_group_name_H-M   'P 1'
#
loop_
_entity.id
_entity.type
_entity.pdbx_description
1 polymer ?
#
loop_
_entity_poly.entity_id
_entity_poly.type
_entity_poly.pdbx_seq_one_letter_code
_entity_poly.pdbx_strand_id
1 'polypeptide(L)'
;MSFQTSASPKAAVLLFKATMAAGTVGIFLGIYFAFTDPILSVKVAAALLVGVVGVISFLRHSVFWRSDQARMGWAQDNPAFQMEVGFANLALGLVALAAVLFSWGSVAYGTMLLSYGLYLAGSIVVHLRDAGASDPERRSRVFAKVLNTGIFAAALLAFGVYAISL
;
A
#
# COMPACT_ATOMS: atom_id res chain seq x y z
N MET A 1 -29.73 3.28 11.05
CA MET A 1 -29.52 4.18 9.89
C MET A 1 -28.30 3.69 9.14
N SER A 2 -28.45 3.12 7.94
CA SER A 2 -27.30 2.84 7.09
C SER A 2 -26.83 4.15 6.49
N PHE A 3 -25.67 4.64 6.91
CA PHE A 3 -25.03 5.77 6.25
C PHE A 3 -24.54 5.28 4.89
N GLN A 4 -25.38 5.41 3.86
CA GLN A 4 -24.97 5.19 2.47
C GLN A 4 -24.28 6.45 1.97
N THR A 5 -23.03 6.32 1.55
CA THR A 5 -22.30 7.41 0.90
C THR A 5 -22.97 7.76 -0.43
N SER A 6 -23.32 9.02 -0.67
CA SER A 6 -23.88 9.47 -1.96
C SER A 6 -22.86 9.53 -3.10
N ALA A 7 -21.56 9.34 -2.80
CA ALA A 7 -20.48 9.44 -3.76
C ALA A 7 -20.28 8.16 -4.58
N SER A 8 -19.89 8.32 -5.85
CA SER A 8 -19.57 7.19 -6.73
C SER A 8 -18.23 6.54 -6.36
N PRO A 9 -18.11 5.19 -6.36
CA PRO A 9 -16.84 4.50 -6.06
C PRO A 9 -15.86 4.47 -7.24
N LYS A 10 -16.23 4.98 -8.43
CA LYS A 10 -15.48 4.81 -9.69
C LYS A 10 -14.02 5.27 -9.61
N ALA A 11 -13.78 6.47 -9.08
CA ALA A 11 -12.42 7.03 -8.98
C ALA A 11 -11.53 6.20 -8.05
N ALA A 12 -12.03 5.85 -6.87
CA ALA A 12 -11.28 5.02 -5.92
C ALA A 12 -11.04 3.59 -6.45
N VAL A 13 -12.00 3.00 -7.17
CA VAL A 13 -11.82 1.69 -7.84
C VAL A 13 -10.71 1.76 -8.88
N LEU A 14 -10.66 2.81 -9.70
CA LEU A 14 -9.60 2.99 -10.69
C LEU A 14 -8.23 3.13 -10.02
N LEU A 15 -8.12 3.98 -9.00
CA LEU A 15 -6.88 4.17 -8.24
C LEU A 15 -6.45 2.88 -7.52
N PHE A 16 -7.39 2.11 -7.00
CA PHE A 16 -7.10 0.81 -6.39
C PHE A 16 -6.57 -0.19 -7.43
N LYS A 17 -7.16 -0.26 -8.63
CA LYS A 17 -6.64 -1.09 -9.73
C LYS A 17 -5.23 -0.65 -10.16
N ALA A 18 -4.98 0.66 -10.24
CA ALA A 18 -3.66 1.19 -10.54
C ALA A 18 -2.63 0.82 -9.46
N THR A 19 -3.04 0.85 -8.18
CA THR A 19 -2.21 0.39 -7.05
C THR A 19 -1.84 -1.09 -7.22
N MET A 20 -2.82 -1.94 -7.56
CA MET A 20 -2.57 -3.37 -7.78
C MET A 20 -1.64 -3.61 -8.97
N ALA A 21 -1.86 -2.92 -10.09
CA ALA A 21 -1.00 -3.03 -11.26
C ALA A 21 0.44 -2.62 -10.95
N ALA A 22 0.65 -1.47 -10.29
CA ALA A 22 1.98 -1.02 -9.87
C ALA A 22 2.66 -2.02 -8.92
N GLY A 23 1.90 -2.55 -7.95
CA GLY A 23 2.39 -3.58 -7.03
C GLY A 23 2.82 -4.86 -7.75
N THR A 24 1.98 -5.39 -8.64
CA THR A 24 2.29 -6.60 -9.42
C THR A 24 3.51 -6.40 -10.31
N VAL A 25 3.59 -5.28 -11.04
CA VAL A 25 4.74 -4.97 -11.90
C VAL A 25 6.01 -4.82 -11.06
N GLY A 26 5.95 -4.13 -9.92
CA GLY A 26 7.09 -3.95 -9.04
C GLY A 26 7.61 -5.26 -8.45
N ILE A 27 6.71 -6.17 -8.04
CA ILE A 27 7.11 -7.49 -7.54
C ILE A 27 7.75 -8.31 -8.67
N PHE A 28 7.12 -8.35 -9.84
CA PHE A 28 7.64 -9.10 -10.99
C PHE A 28 9.02 -8.61 -11.41
N LEU A 29 9.19 -7.30 -11.61
CA LEU A 29 10.47 -6.71 -12.01
C LEU A 29 11.52 -6.86 -10.90
N GLY A 30 11.13 -6.68 -9.63
CA GLY A 30 12.01 -6.90 -8.49
C GLY A 30 12.55 -8.33 -8.48
N ILE A 31 11.69 -9.34 -8.65
CA ILE A 31 12.12 -10.75 -8.71
C ILE A 31 13.01 -10.97 -9.93
N TYR A 32 12.60 -10.51 -11.12
CA TYR A 32 13.37 -10.68 -12.36
C TYR A 32 14.80 -10.11 -12.24
N PHE A 33 14.92 -8.88 -11.74
CA PHE A 33 16.21 -8.25 -11.56
C PHE A 33 17.02 -8.84 -10.41
N ALA A 34 16.41 -9.49 -9.42
CA ALA A 34 17.17 -10.14 -8.35
C ALA A 34 18.15 -11.20 -8.89
N PHE A 35 17.88 -11.77 -10.07
CA PHE A 35 18.74 -12.73 -10.74
C PHE A 35 19.71 -12.13 -11.76
N THR A 36 19.57 -10.85 -12.11
CA THR A 36 20.34 -10.22 -13.21
C THR A 36 21.06 -8.94 -12.81
N ASP A 37 20.44 -8.10 -11.98
CA ASP A 37 20.98 -6.88 -11.40
C ASP A 37 20.35 -6.64 -10.01
N PRO A 38 21.00 -7.10 -8.93
CA PRO A 38 20.48 -6.97 -7.57
C PRO A 38 20.19 -5.53 -7.12
N ILE A 39 21.00 -4.56 -7.57
CA ILE A 39 20.79 -3.16 -7.20
C ILE A 39 19.56 -2.60 -7.92
N LEU A 40 19.40 -2.91 -9.21
CA LEU A 40 18.22 -2.50 -9.96
C LEU A 40 16.95 -3.17 -9.43
N SER A 41 17.04 -4.42 -8.98
CA SER A 41 15.92 -5.14 -8.32
C SER A 41 15.31 -4.32 -7.18
N VAL A 42 16.14 -3.95 -6.20
CA VAL A 42 15.66 -3.26 -5.00
C VAL A 42 15.32 -1.79 -5.29
N LYS A 43 15.99 -1.18 -6.27
CA LYS A 43 15.67 0.18 -6.75
C LYS A 43 14.28 0.24 -7.39
N VAL A 44 13.96 -0.70 -8.29
CA VAL A 44 12.65 -0.80 -8.95
C VAL A 44 11.56 -1.19 -7.95
N ALA A 45 11.85 -2.12 -7.03
CA ALA A 45 10.93 -2.48 -5.96
C ALA A 45 10.59 -1.26 -5.09
N ALA A 46 11.58 -0.48 -4.62
CA ALA A 46 11.34 0.72 -3.82
C ALA A 46 10.53 1.78 -4.60
N ALA A 47 10.86 1.99 -5.89
CA ALA A 47 10.17 2.94 -6.74
C ALA A 47 8.68 2.61 -6.92
N LEU A 48 8.37 1.36 -7.27
CA LEU A 48 7.00 0.96 -7.60
C LEU A 48 6.19 0.60 -6.36
N LEU A 49 6.74 -0.23 -5.47
CA LEU A 49 6.01 -0.79 -4.33
C LEU A 49 5.82 0.21 -3.19
N VAL A 50 6.72 1.19 -3.04
CA VAL A 50 6.60 2.26 -2.03
C VAL A 50 6.26 3.57 -2.70
N GLY A 51 7.07 4.01 -3.67
CA GLY A 51 6.93 5.31 -4.31
C GLY A 51 5.59 5.51 -5.00
N VAL A 52 5.36 4.77 -6.09
CA VAL A 52 4.16 4.89 -6.92
C VAL A 52 2.91 4.47 -6.13
N VAL A 53 2.95 3.32 -5.44
CA VAL A 53 1.82 2.84 -4.63
C VAL A 53 1.46 3.82 -3.51
N GLY A 54 2.44 4.44 -2.84
CA GLY A 54 2.22 5.43 -1.80
C GLY A 54 1.51 6.68 -2.33
N VAL A 55 1.96 7.22 -3.47
CA VAL A 55 1.33 8.39 -4.11
C VAL A 55 -0.10 8.07 -4.57
N ILE A 56 -0.33 6.91 -5.20
CA ILE A 56 -1.69 6.52 -5.62
C ILE A 56 -2.59 6.33 -4.39
N SER A 57 -2.08 5.76 -3.32
CA SER A 57 -2.82 5.56 -2.07
C SER A 57 -3.15 6.89 -1.38
N PHE A 58 -2.25 7.87 -1.41
CA PHE A 58 -2.54 9.23 -0.98
C PHE A 58 -3.71 9.84 -1.75
N LEU A 59 -3.66 9.79 -3.09
CA LEU A 59 -4.76 10.32 -3.91
C LEU A 59 -6.08 9.66 -3.55
N ARG A 60 -6.09 8.34 -3.38
CA ARG A 60 -7.28 7.58 -3.01
C ARG A 60 -7.83 7.99 -1.63
N HIS A 61 -6.98 8.08 -0.61
CA HIS A 61 -7.41 8.29 0.77
C HIS A 61 -7.61 9.76 1.16
N SER A 62 -6.89 10.70 0.54
CA SER A 62 -6.96 12.13 0.89
C SER A 62 -7.77 12.95 -0.11
N VAL A 63 -7.61 12.71 -1.42
CA VAL A 63 -8.29 13.51 -2.46
C VAL A 63 -9.66 12.91 -2.80
N PHE A 64 -9.71 11.60 -3.04
CA PHE A 64 -10.93 10.88 -3.42
C PHE A 64 -11.58 10.14 -2.23
N TRP A 65 -11.42 10.66 -1.02
CA TRP A 65 -11.81 10.01 0.24
C TRP A 65 -13.29 9.57 0.26
N ARG A 66 -14.22 10.40 -0.24
CA ARG A 66 -15.65 10.03 -0.35
C ARG A 66 -15.90 8.87 -1.32
N SER A 67 -15.16 8.82 -2.43
CA SER A 67 -15.21 7.71 -3.39
C SER A 67 -14.64 6.44 -2.77
N ASP A 68 -13.59 6.57 -1.96
CA ASP A 68 -12.95 5.43 -1.29
C ASP A 68 -13.81 4.88 -0.15
N GLN A 69 -14.50 5.74 0.60
CA GLN A 69 -15.55 5.37 1.54
C GLN A 69 -16.63 4.52 0.85
N ALA A 70 -17.16 5.00 -0.28
CA ALA A 70 -18.14 4.27 -1.08
C ALA A 70 -17.62 2.90 -1.56
N ARG A 71 -16.36 2.84 -2.02
CA ARG A 71 -15.70 1.58 -2.41
C ARG A 71 -15.58 0.60 -1.24
N MET A 72 -15.29 1.09 -0.04
CA MET A 72 -15.11 0.27 1.16
C MET A 72 -16.42 -0.15 1.82
N GLY A 73 -17.55 0.42 1.40
CA GLY A 73 -18.84 0.23 2.09
C GLY A 73 -18.82 0.84 3.50
N TRP A 74 -18.07 1.92 3.67
CA TRP A 74 -17.87 2.63 4.93
C TRP A 74 -18.29 4.09 4.75
N ALA A 75 -18.85 4.71 5.79
CA ALA A 75 -19.24 6.11 5.76
C ALA A 75 -18.76 6.80 7.04
N GLN A 76 -18.07 7.93 6.89
CA GLN A 76 -17.68 8.84 7.96
C GLN A 76 -17.79 10.28 7.48
N ASP A 77 -18.41 11.14 8.28
CA ASP A 77 -18.56 12.55 7.92
C ASP A 77 -17.24 13.33 8.02
N ASN A 78 -16.38 12.94 8.97
CA ASN A 78 -15.06 13.55 9.15
C ASN A 78 -13.97 12.71 8.44
N PRO A 79 -13.28 13.27 7.43
CA PRO A 79 -12.23 12.56 6.69
C PRO A 79 -10.86 12.52 7.36
N ALA A 80 -10.68 13.10 8.56
CA ALA A 80 -9.37 13.26 9.21
C ALA A 80 -8.54 11.97 9.22
N PHE A 81 -9.14 10.84 9.63
CA PHE A 81 -8.46 9.54 9.63
C PHE A 81 -7.98 9.11 8.21
N GLN A 82 -8.82 9.28 7.19
CA GLN A 82 -8.43 8.93 5.83
C GLN A 82 -7.32 9.85 5.31
N MET A 83 -7.36 11.13 5.67
CA MET A 83 -6.29 12.06 5.32
C MET A 83 -4.97 11.70 6.01
N GLU A 84 -4.98 11.35 7.30
CA GLU A 84 -3.78 10.89 8.03
C GLU A 84 -3.15 9.67 7.36
N VAL A 85 -3.97 8.65 7.05
CA VAL A 85 -3.53 7.46 6.30
C VAL A 85 -2.96 7.86 4.94
N GLY A 86 -3.62 8.75 4.22
CA GLY A 86 -3.15 9.22 2.92
C GLY A 86 -1.83 9.98 3.00
N PHE A 87 -1.65 10.88 3.98
CA PHE A 87 -0.41 11.62 4.18
C PHE A 87 0.74 10.72 4.62
N ALA A 88 0.49 9.70 5.45
CA ALA A 88 1.50 8.69 5.80
C ALA A 88 2.00 7.94 4.56
N ASN A 89 1.08 7.55 3.67
CA ASN A 89 1.43 6.94 2.39
C ASN A 89 2.22 7.91 1.48
N LEU A 90 1.83 9.19 1.43
CA LEU A 90 2.54 10.20 0.65
C LEU A 90 3.96 10.41 1.15
N ALA A 91 4.14 10.53 2.47
CA ALA A 91 5.45 10.76 3.08
C ALA A 91 6.42 9.62 2.75
N LEU A 92 6.01 8.37 2.96
CA LEU A 92 6.81 7.20 2.60
C LEU A 92 7.07 7.13 1.09
N GLY A 93 6.04 7.38 0.27
CA GLY A 93 6.14 7.33 -1.19
C GLY A 93 7.12 8.37 -1.76
N LEU A 94 7.00 9.63 -1.34
CA LEU A 94 7.87 10.70 -1.84
C LEU A 94 9.33 10.50 -1.42
N VAL A 95 9.59 10.05 -0.20
CA VAL A 95 10.96 9.77 0.25
C VAL A 95 11.54 8.58 -0.52
N ALA A 96 10.77 7.53 -0.78
CA ALA A 96 11.21 6.41 -1.61
C ALA A 96 11.52 6.84 -3.07
N LEU A 97 10.68 7.68 -3.67
CA LEU A 97 10.93 8.23 -5.00
C LEU A 97 12.19 9.11 -5.01
N ALA A 98 12.37 9.97 -4.01
CA ALA A 98 13.58 10.79 -3.88
C ALA A 98 14.83 9.91 -3.75
N ALA A 99 14.79 8.87 -2.90
CA ALA A 99 15.89 7.93 -2.74
C ALA A 99 16.28 7.28 -4.07
N VAL A 100 15.30 6.85 -4.85
CA VAL A 100 15.51 6.23 -6.17
C VAL A 100 16.05 7.23 -7.19
N LEU A 101 15.48 8.44 -7.26
CA LEU A 101 15.87 9.48 -8.22
C LEU A 101 17.30 9.96 -7.97
N PHE A 102 17.67 10.14 -6.72
CA PHE A 102 19.01 10.60 -6.32
C PHE A 102 19.97 9.47 -5.99
N SER A 103 19.57 8.22 -6.21
CA SER A 103 20.37 7.01 -6.02
C SER A 103 21.04 6.88 -4.65
N TRP A 104 20.26 6.99 -3.57
CA TRP A 104 20.75 6.92 -2.18
C TRP A 104 21.30 5.55 -1.74
N GLY A 105 21.22 4.52 -2.60
CA GLY A 105 21.84 3.21 -2.37
C GLY A 105 20.90 2.14 -1.80
N SER A 106 21.38 0.89 -1.79
CA SER A 106 20.62 -0.32 -1.43
C SER A 106 20.00 -0.23 -0.03
N VAL A 107 20.78 0.21 0.97
CA VAL A 107 20.32 0.37 2.35
C VAL A 107 19.16 1.36 2.47
N ALA A 108 19.19 2.47 1.72
CA ALA A 108 18.10 3.45 1.72
C ALA A 108 16.82 2.87 1.11
N TYR A 109 16.93 2.18 -0.03
CA TYR A 109 15.80 1.47 -0.65
C TYR A 109 15.20 0.42 0.29
N GLY A 110 16.08 -0.38 0.91
CA GLY A 110 15.70 -1.40 1.87
C GLY A 110 14.96 -0.84 3.07
N THR A 111 15.45 0.27 3.63
CA THR A 111 14.80 0.96 4.76
C THR A 111 13.41 1.46 4.39
N MET A 112 13.21 1.99 3.18
CA MET A 112 11.88 2.44 2.71
C MET A 112 10.93 1.26 2.53
N LEU A 113 11.41 0.16 1.93
CA LEU A 113 10.65 -1.07 1.75
C LEU A 113 10.23 -1.68 3.10
N LEU A 114 11.15 -1.77 4.06
CA LEU A 114 10.86 -2.25 5.42
C LEU A 114 9.87 -1.33 6.14
N SER A 115 10.09 -0.02 6.10
CA SER A 115 9.21 0.96 6.76
C SER A 115 7.79 0.84 6.25
N TYR A 116 7.61 0.71 4.94
CA TYR A 116 6.29 0.56 4.35
C TYR A 116 5.67 -0.82 4.62
N GLY A 117 6.47 -1.89 4.58
CA GLY A 117 6.03 -3.23 4.95
C GLY A 117 5.54 -3.31 6.39
N LEU A 118 6.27 -2.71 7.34
CA LEU A 118 5.88 -2.63 8.76
C LEU A 118 4.62 -1.79 8.97
N TYR A 119 4.51 -0.66 8.26
CA TYR A 119 3.29 0.16 8.26
C TYR A 119 2.06 -0.65 7.83
N LEU A 120 2.15 -1.43 6.75
CA LEU A 120 1.06 -2.29 6.28
C LEU A 120 0.82 -3.51 7.18
N ALA A 121 1.84 -4.03 7.85
CA ALA A 121 1.65 -5.04 8.89
C ALA A 121 0.77 -4.50 10.03
N GLY A 122 0.93 -3.21 10.38
CA GLY A 122 0.03 -2.52 11.31
C GLY A 122 -1.43 -2.49 10.84
N SER A 123 -1.69 -2.30 9.55
CA SER A 123 -3.06 -2.30 9.02
C SER A 123 -3.72 -3.68 9.03
N ILE A 124 -2.94 -4.77 8.98
CA ILE A 124 -3.46 -6.13 9.18
C ILE A 124 -4.08 -6.28 10.57
N VAL A 125 -3.48 -5.71 11.61
CA VAL A 125 -4.03 -5.73 12.98
C VAL A 125 -5.39 -5.02 13.02
N VAL A 126 -5.55 -3.92 12.29
CA VAL A 126 -6.84 -3.21 12.16
C VAL A 126 -7.89 -4.12 11.51
N HIS A 127 -7.55 -4.78 10.41
CA HIS A 127 -8.46 -5.71 9.73
C HIS A 127 -8.86 -6.89 10.61
N LEU A 128 -7.92 -7.44 11.40
CA LEU A 128 -8.20 -8.54 12.33
C LEU A 128 -9.11 -8.11 13.48
N ARG A 129 -8.94 -6.89 14.01
CA ARG A 129 -9.84 -6.34 15.05
C ARG A 129 -11.26 -6.17 14.51
N ASP A 130 -11.43 -5.69 13.28
CA ASP A 130 -12.74 -5.58 12.64
C ASP A 130 -13.41 -6.96 12.41
N ALA A 131 -12.61 -8.02 12.21
CA ALA A 131 -13.10 -9.39 12.02
C ALA A 131 -13.79 -9.96 13.27
N GLY A 132 -13.34 -9.56 14.46
CA GLY A 132 -13.85 -10.06 15.74
C GLY A 132 -15.23 -9.49 16.11
N ALA A 133 -15.72 -8.48 15.39
CA ALA A 133 -16.88 -7.69 15.79
C ALA A 133 -18.23 -8.08 15.15
N SER A 134 -18.32 -8.78 13.99
CA SER A 134 -19.62 -9.27 13.43
C SER A 134 -19.57 -10.04 12.08
N ASP A 135 -20.53 -10.99 11.91
CA ASP A 135 -21.16 -11.58 10.70
C ASP A 135 -20.30 -12.43 9.69
N PRO A 136 -20.70 -13.68 9.31
CA PRO A 136 -19.89 -14.58 8.47
C PRO A 136 -19.54 -14.05 7.06
N GLU A 137 -20.44 -13.33 6.39
CA GLU A 137 -20.14 -12.71 5.09
C GLU A 137 -19.14 -11.55 5.19
N ARG A 138 -19.07 -10.89 6.35
CA ARG A 138 -18.10 -9.85 6.63
C ARG A 138 -16.72 -10.48 6.90
N ARG A 139 -16.69 -11.68 7.51
CA ARG A 139 -15.48 -12.45 7.81
C ARG A 139 -14.71 -12.92 6.57
N SER A 140 -15.39 -13.41 5.53
CA SER A 140 -14.73 -13.83 4.27
C SER A 140 -14.06 -12.66 3.55
N ARG A 141 -14.71 -11.49 3.54
CA ARG A 141 -14.17 -10.24 2.98
C ARG A 141 -12.98 -9.73 3.78
N VAL A 142 -12.96 -9.91 5.10
CA VAL A 142 -11.81 -9.58 5.93
C VAL A 142 -10.62 -10.50 5.64
N PHE A 143 -10.85 -11.81 5.47
CA PHE A 143 -9.77 -12.75 5.13
C PHE A 143 -9.07 -12.38 3.81
N ALA A 144 -9.84 -12.05 2.76
CA ALA A 144 -9.26 -11.61 1.49
C ALA A 144 -8.43 -10.31 1.64
N LYS A 145 -8.89 -9.36 2.46
CA LYS A 145 -8.15 -8.12 2.77
C LYS A 145 -6.84 -8.42 3.51
N VAL A 146 -6.89 -9.26 4.53
CA VAL A 146 -5.71 -9.68 5.31
C VAL A 146 -4.72 -10.42 4.43
N LEU A 147 -5.17 -11.35 3.60
CA LEU A 147 -4.31 -12.11 2.70
C LEU A 147 -3.62 -11.21 1.68
N ASN A 148 -4.37 -10.36 0.97
CA ASN A 148 -3.79 -9.46 -0.04
C ASN A 148 -2.81 -8.47 0.58
N THR A 149 -3.17 -7.86 1.71
CA THR A 149 -2.27 -6.94 2.43
C THR A 149 -1.04 -7.67 2.97
N GLY A 150 -1.23 -8.90 3.48
CA GLY A 150 -0.17 -9.76 3.99
C GLY A 150 0.83 -10.17 2.92
N ILE A 151 0.38 -10.58 1.74
CA ILE A 151 1.26 -10.90 0.62
C ILE A 151 2.07 -9.68 0.20
N PHE A 152 1.42 -8.52 0.08
CA PHE A 152 2.10 -7.29 -0.32
C PHE A 152 3.11 -6.82 0.74
N ALA A 153 2.74 -6.85 2.02
CA ALA A 153 3.63 -6.55 3.13
C ALA A 153 4.82 -7.53 3.20
N ALA A 154 4.58 -8.84 3.01
CA ALA A 154 5.64 -9.83 2.98
C ALA A 154 6.62 -9.59 1.83
N ALA A 155 6.13 -9.22 0.64
CA ALA A 155 7.00 -8.87 -0.48
C ALA A 155 7.87 -7.65 -0.17
N LEU A 156 7.28 -6.58 0.39
CA LEU A 156 8.01 -5.39 0.84
C LEU A 156 9.10 -5.75 1.86
N LEU A 157 8.77 -6.55 2.87
CA LEU A 157 9.71 -6.98 3.89
C LEU A 157 10.84 -7.84 3.30
N ALA A 158 10.51 -8.78 2.40
CA ALA A 158 11.49 -9.64 1.75
C ALA A 158 12.48 -8.84 0.89
N PHE A 159 11.99 -7.93 0.03
CA PHE A 159 12.87 -7.04 -0.74
C PHE A 159 13.65 -6.09 0.17
N GLY A 160 13.06 -5.64 1.27
CA GLY A 160 13.74 -4.78 2.24
C GLY A 160 14.93 -5.47 2.91
N VAL A 161 14.74 -6.71 3.39
CA VAL A 161 15.82 -7.53 3.96
C VAL A 161 16.87 -7.84 2.89
N TYR A 162 16.43 -8.22 1.69
CA TYR A 162 17.34 -8.49 0.57
C TYR A 162 18.21 -7.27 0.25
N ALA A 163 17.63 -6.07 0.19
CA ALA A 163 18.36 -4.84 -0.08
C ALA A 163 19.43 -4.50 0.97
N ILE A 164 19.19 -4.83 2.24
CA ILE A 164 20.19 -4.61 3.31
C ILE A 164 21.37 -5.58 3.18
N SER A 165 21.17 -6.73 2.54
CA SER A 165 22.23 -7.71 2.30
C SER A 165 23.09 -7.44 1.05
N LEU A 166 22.77 -6.39 0.28
CA LEU A 166 23.51 -5.96 -0.92
C LEU A 166 24.49 -4.83 -0.60
#